data_AF-A0A1V6FTQ7-F1
#
_entry.id   AF-A0A1V6FTQ7-F1
#
_cell.length_a   1.000
_cell.length_b   1.000
_cell.length_c   1.000
_cell.angle_alpha   90.00
_cell.angle_beta   90.00
_cell.angle_gamma   90.00
#
_symmetry.space_group_name_H-M   'P 1'
#
loop_
_entity.id
_entity.type
_entity.pdbx_description
1 polymer ?
#
loop_
_entity_poly.entity_id
_entity_poly.type
_entity_poly.pdbx_seq_one_letter_code
_entity_poly.pdbx_strand_id
1 'polypeptide(L)'
;MAAVSLCLLNGCLHLEQKLQFLRDGSVIATYHYAVPVAMLPALTAAQNALEQQLPTPAQGNAASAQPMNWFLNETAVRNFFQRPGIELRQYRQTESDGQHHVHIIILARDGVRAVNTGLFGTMTVKKQEDGRTAFTVEPPGHNQAWTKEQVERLRRLCPDLKLTLTVVAPTDIVTSNGDQTGAHTVTWTFADDGVAHNPFAIIPTLKATW
;
A
#
# COMPACT_ATOMS: atom_id res chain seq x y z
N MET A 1 6.53 -12.36 -5.10
CA MET A 1 7.03 -11.87 -3.82
C MET A 1 7.14 -10.35 -3.91
N ALA A 2 6.02 -9.64 -3.90
CA ALA A 2 5.49 -9.13 -2.64
C ALA A 2 6.56 -8.39 -1.82
N ALA A 3 7.37 -7.55 -2.46
CA ALA A 3 7.94 -6.40 -1.75
C ALA A 3 6.81 -5.80 -0.89
N VAL A 4 5.61 -5.68 -1.48
CA VAL A 4 4.26 -5.30 -0.99
C VAL A 4 3.66 -6.11 0.17
N SER A 5 4.29 -7.22 0.63
CA SER A 5 4.23 -7.59 2.07
C SER A 5 4.68 -6.43 3.00
N LEU A 6 5.27 -5.40 2.38
CA LEU A 6 5.93 -4.16 2.80
C LEU A 6 5.30 -3.36 3.95
N CYS A 7 4.05 -3.63 4.34
CA CYS A 7 3.41 -2.86 5.42
C CYS A 7 2.58 -3.67 6.41
N LEU A 8 2.38 -4.98 6.19
CA LEU A 8 1.41 -5.77 6.96
C LEU A 8 1.99 -6.56 8.15
N LEU A 9 3.29 -6.46 8.43
CA LEU A 9 3.92 -7.31 9.46
C LEU A 9 4.81 -6.57 10.48
N ASN A 10 4.82 -5.24 10.51
CA ASN A 10 5.74 -4.56 11.43
C ASN A 10 5.13 -3.37 12.17
N GLY A 11 5.50 -3.31 13.43
CA GLY A 11 4.89 -2.48 14.45
C GLY A 11 4.82 -1.01 14.17
N CYS A 12 3.66 -0.41 14.46
CA CYS A 12 3.38 1.03 14.48
C CYS A 12 3.63 1.74 13.15
N LEU A 13 2.93 1.30 12.10
CA LEU A 13 2.92 1.96 10.79
C LEU A 13 1.52 2.50 10.53
N HIS A 14 1.39 3.83 10.49
CA HIS A 14 0.26 4.43 9.80
C HIS A 14 0.67 4.64 8.34
N LEU A 15 -0.01 3.93 7.44
CA LEU A 15 0.14 4.09 6.00
C LEU A 15 -1.16 4.62 5.41
N GLU A 16 -1.07 5.76 4.73
CA GLU A 16 -2.12 6.21 3.83
C GLU A 16 -1.60 6.15 2.39
N GLN A 17 -2.34 5.46 1.53
CA GLN A 17 -2.11 5.44 0.09
C GLN A 17 -3.32 6.02 -0.61
N LYS A 18 -3.11 7.00 -1.48
CA LYS A 18 -4.15 7.61 -2.31
C LYS A 18 -3.79 7.48 -3.79
N LEU A 19 -4.71 6.97 -4.61
CA LEU A 19 -4.62 7.04 -6.07
C LEU A 19 -5.70 7.97 -6.60
N GLN A 20 -5.29 8.99 -7.34
CA GLN A 20 -6.20 9.91 -8.02
C GLN A 20 -6.05 9.76 -9.52
N PHE A 21 -7.06 9.15 -10.16
CA PHE A 21 -7.14 9.00 -11.60
C PHE A 21 -7.72 10.27 -12.22
N LEU A 22 -6.99 10.83 -13.18
CA LEU A 22 -7.36 12.07 -13.85
C LEU A 22 -8.05 11.78 -15.19
N ARG A 23 -8.84 12.76 -15.67
CA ARG A 23 -9.59 12.63 -16.94
C ARG A 23 -8.70 12.52 -18.17
N ASP A 24 -7.45 12.96 -18.07
CA ASP A 24 -6.44 12.84 -19.13
C ASP A 24 -5.78 11.45 -19.20
N GLY A 25 -6.19 10.52 -18.34
CA GLY A 25 -5.65 9.15 -18.28
C GLY A 25 -4.41 9.00 -17.39
N SER A 26 -3.91 10.07 -16.78
CA SER A 26 -2.83 10.02 -15.80
C SER A 26 -3.33 9.62 -14.40
N VAL A 27 -2.42 9.21 -13.52
CA VAL A 27 -2.71 8.95 -12.10
C VAL A 27 -1.68 9.60 -11.21
N ILE A 28 -2.15 10.22 -10.12
CA ILE A 28 -1.31 10.70 -9.03
C ILE A 28 -1.41 9.71 -7.88
N ALA A 29 -0.29 9.09 -7.51
CA ALA A 29 -0.19 8.26 -6.32
C ALA A 29 0.47 9.06 -5.19
N THR A 30 -0.20 9.16 -4.05
CA THR A 30 0.33 9.78 -2.83
C THR A 30 0.48 8.74 -1.76
N TYR A 31 1.64 8.73 -1.12
CA TYR A 31 1.93 7.89 0.04
C TYR A 31 2.24 8.78 1.23
N HIS A 32 1.68 8.42 2.38
CA HIS A 32 2.06 8.96 3.68
C HIS A 32 2.42 7.80 4.59
N TYR A 33 3.67 7.76 5.03
CA TYR A 33 4.15 6.87 6.06
C TYR A 33 4.35 7.66 7.34
N ALA A 34 3.87 7.14 8.46
CA ALA A 34 4.23 7.63 9.79
C ALA A 34 4.72 6.47 10.66
N VAL A 35 5.93 6.60 11.19
CA VAL A 35 6.64 5.55 11.91
C VAL A 35 7.29 6.11 13.17
N PRO A 36 7.04 5.56 14.37
CA PRO A 36 7.78 5.95 15.57
C PRO A 36 9.28 5.70 15.40
N VAL A 37 10.09 6.72 15.74
CA VAL A 37 11.56 6.64 15.67
C VAL A 37 12.08 5.44 16.48
N ALA A 38 11.47 5.19 17.64
CA ALA A 38 11.81 4.06 18.52
C ALA A 38 11.61 2.68 17.88
N MET A 39 10.75 2.56 16.85
CA MET A 39 10.45 1.30 16.18
C MET A 39 11.43 0.96 15.04
N LEU A 40 12.24 1.91 14.57
CA LEU A 40 13.15 1.68 13.44
C LEU A 40 14.11 0.49 13.65
N PRO A 41 14.76 0.30 14.82
CA PRO A 41 15.64 -0.85 15.03
C PRO A 41 14.88 -2.18 14.94
N ALA A 42 13.64 -2.22 15.43
CA ALA A 42 12.80 -3.40 15.36
C ALA A 42 12.38 -3.72 13.91
N LEU A 43 12.10 -2.69 13.09
CA LEU A 43 11.83 -2.87 11.65
C LEU A 43 13.03 -3.49 10.94
N THR A 44 14.25 -2.98 11.19
CA THR A 44 15.47 -3.53 10.60
C THR A 44 15.73 -4.96 11.06
N ALA A 45 15.52 -5.27 12.35
CA ALA A 45 15.69 -6.62 12.87
C ALA A 45 14.67 -7.61 12.28
N ALA A 46 13.41 -7.20 12.14
CA ALA A 46 12.36 -8.03 11.57
C ALA A 46 12.61 -8.35 10.09
N GLN A 47 13.10 -7.37 9.32
CA GLN A 47 13.55 -7.62 7.96
C GLN A 47 14.64 -8.69 7.90
N ASN A 48 15.70 -8.54 8.69
CA ASN A 48 16.81 -9.49 8.69
C ASN A 48 16.34 -10.91 9.04
N ALA A 49 15.38 -11.04 9.96
CA ALA A 49 14.79 -12.33 10.32
C ALA A 49 13.97 -12.94 9.17
N LEU A 50 13.18 -12.14 8.46
CA LEU A 50 12.40 -12.59 7.30
C LEU A 50 13.32 -13.04 6.15
N GLU A 51 14.40 -12.31 5.90
CA GLU A 51 15.40 -12.66 4.87
C GLU A 51 16.13 -13.96 5.16
N GLN A 52 16.36 -14.29 6.43
CA GLN A 52 16.98 -15.56 6.84
C GLN A 52 16.04 -16.77 6.78
N GLN A 53 14.72 -16.54 6.86
CA GLN A 53 13.70 -17.60 6.92
C GLN A 53 13.07 -17.93 5.56
N LEU A 54 13.18 -17.05 4.58
CA LEU A 54 12.63 -17.25 3.24
C LEU A 54 13.73 -17.76 2.29
N PRO A 55 13.49 -18.81 1.49
CA PRO A 55 14.45 -19.24 0.49
C PRO A 55 14.71 -18.10 -0.50
N THR A 56 16.00 -17.87 -0.79
CA THR A 56 16.46 -16.88 -1.78
C THR A 56 15.66 -17.06 -3.08
N PRO A 57 14.98 -16.03 -3.59
CA PRO A 57 14.22 -16.16 -4.82
C PRO A 57 15.17 -16.62 -5.94
N ALA A 58 14.79 -17.68 -6.65
CA ALA A 58 15.53 -18.22 -7.77
C ALA A 58 15.92 -17.09 -8.74
N GLN A 59 17.20 -17.06 -9.11
CA GLN A 59 17.82 -16.07 -9.99
C GLN A 59 17.00 -15.94 -11.28
N GLY A 60 16.28 -14.82 -11.43
CA GLY A 60 15.39 -14.56 -12.56
C GLY A 60 14.39 -13.44 -12.32
N ASN A 61 13.98 -13.22 -11.06
CA ASN A 61 13.08 -12.12 -10.67
C ASN A 61 13.75 -11.23 -9.62
N ALA A 62 14.84 -10.57 -10.01
CA ALA A 62 15.52 -9.58 -9.17
C ALA A 62 14.73 -8.26 -9.10
N ALA A 63 13.50 -8.30 -8.57
CA ALA A 63 13.04 -7.18 -7.76
C ALA A 63 13.80 -7.34 -6.43
N SER A 64 14.97 -6.74 -6.33
CA SER A 64 15.77 -6.68 -5.10
C SER A 64 14.83 -6.45 -3.93
N ALA A 65 14.80 -7.38 -2.97
CA ALA A 65 14.03 -7.22 -1.74
C ALA A 65 14.47 -5.89 -1.12
N GLN A 66 13.63 -4.86 -1.22
CA GLN A 66 14.00 -3.56 -0.72
C GLN A 66 14.02 -3.61 0.80
N PRO A 67 14.93 -2.86 1.43
CA PRO A 67 14.87 -2.68 2.86
C PRO A 67 13.46 -2.25 3.27
N MET A 68 12.86 -2.83 4.32
CA MET A 68 11.51 -2.49 4.78
C MET A 68 11.37 -1.00 5.09
N ASN A 69 12.48 -0.32 5.40
CA ASN A 69 12.54 1.12 5.64
C ASN A 69 12.98 1.92 4.39
N TRP A 70 12.91 1.36 3.17
CA TRP A 70 13.33 2.03 1.93
C TRP A 70 12.67 3.40 1.72
N PHE A 71 11.43 3.58 2.20
CA PHE A 71 10.70 4.84 2.10
C PHE A 71 11.34 5.96 2.93
N LEU A 72 12.18 5.65 3.92
CA LEU A 72 12.97 6.63 4.69
C LEU A 72 14.22 7.12 3.94
N ASN A 73 14.45 6.64 2.70
CA ASN A 73 15.61 7.03 1.90
C ASN A 73 15.15 7.56 0.53
N GLU A 74 15.32 8.87 0.31
CA GLU A 74 14.89 9.52 -0.94
C GLU A 74 15.50 8.85 -2.19
N THR A 75 16.79 8.50 -2.14
CA THR A 75 17.47 7.87 -3.28
C THR A 75 16.85 6.49 -3.58
N ALA A 76 16.56 5.70 -2.56
CA ALA A 76 15.88 4.41 -2.74
C ALA A 76 14.47 4.58 -3.32
N VAL A 77 13.72 5.59 -2.85
CA VAL A 77 12.40 5.93 -3.40
C VAL A 77 12.49 6.34 -4.86
N ARG A 78 13.43 7.22 -5.19
CA ARG A 78 13.66 7.69 -6.55
C ARG A 78 13.98 6.52 -7.48
N ASN A 79 14.87 5.63 -7.06
CA ASN A 79 15.25 4.45 -7.85
C ASN A 79 14.08 3.46 -8.02
N PHE A 80 13.24 3.27 -6.98
CA PHE A 80 12.07 2.40 -7.06
C PHE A 80 11.07 2.85 -8.13
N PHE A 81 10.78 4.15 -8.17
CA PHE A 81 9.82 4.74 -9.10
C PHE A 81 10.42 5.15 -10.46
N GLN A 82 11.72 4.94 -10.67
CA GLN A 82 12.40 5.34 -11.91
C GLN A 82 11.98 4.45 -13.09
N ARG A 83 10.96 4.90 -13.84
CA ARG A 83 10.46 4.21 -15.04
C ARG A 83 10.00 5.24 -16.09
N PRO A 84 10.02 4.90 -17.39
CA PRO A 84 9.46 5.78 -18.42
C PRO A 84 8.00 6.15 -18.13
N GLY A 85 7.68 7.44 -18.18
CA GLY A 85 6.32 7.95 -17.93
C GLY A 85 5.93 8.04 -16.45
N ILE A 86 6.85 7.76 -15.52
CA ILE A 86 6.66 7.92 -14.07
C ILE A 86 7.59 9.03 -13.57
N GLU A 87 7.04 9.98 -12.81
CA GLU A 87 7.76 11.11 -12.23
C GLU A 87 7.57 11.13 -10.71
N LEU A 88 8.68 11.11 -9.96
CA LEU A 88 8.67 11.47 -8.55
C LEU A 88 8.52 13.00 -8.45
N ARG A 89 7.32 13.47 -8.11
CA ARG A 89 6.98 14.89 -8.02
C ARG A 89 7.42 15.49 -6.69
N GLN A 90 7.30 14.71 -5.61
CA GLN A 90 7.67 15.15 -4.28
C GLN A 90 8.16 13.97 -3.44
N TYR A 91 9.23 14.23 -2.70
CA TYR A 91 9.63 13.46 -1.53
C TYR A 91 9.84 14.46 -0.40
N ARG A 92 9.22 14.21 0.75
CA ARG A 92 9.43 15.02 1.95
C ARG A 92 9.45 14.12 3.16
N GLN A 93 10.52 14.21 3.94
CA GLN A 93 10.61 13.58 5.25
C GLN A 93 10.66 14.65 6.33
N THR A 94 9.87 14.47 7.38
CA THR A 94 9.88 15.31 8.57
C THR A 94 9.89 14.42 9.80
N GLU A 95 10.34 14.97 10.92
CA GLU A 95 10.23 14.33 12.22
C GLU A 95 9.41 15.23 13.14
N SER A 96 8.37 14.67 13.75
CA SER A 96 7.49 15.36 14.69
C SER A 96 6.86 14.34 15.64
N ASP A 97 6.65 14.72 16.90
CA ASP A 97 6.00 13.88 17.92
C ASP A 97 6.62 12.47 18.08
N GLY A 98 7.95 12.37 17.93
CA GLY A 98 8.68 11.11 18.01
C GLY A 98 8.45 10.16 16.82
N GLN A 99 7.91 10.67 15.71
CA GLN A 99 7.63 9.92 14.49
C GLN A 99 8.35 10.52 13.29
N HIS A 100 8.84 9.65 12.40
CA HIS A 100 9.17 10.04 11.04
C HIS A 100 7.91 10.01 10.18
N HIS A 101 7.65 11.13 9.52
CA HIS A 101 6.63 11.24 8.49
C HIS A 101 7.32 11.32 7.12
N VAL A 102 6.90 10.47 6.20
CA VAL A 102 7.37 10.52 4.80
C VAL A 102 6.17 10.71 3.88
N HIS A 103 6.24 11.75 3.06
CA HIS A 103 5.28 12.04 2.00
C HIS A 103 5.94 11.83 0.65
N ILE A 104 5.33 10.99 -0.18
CA ILE A 104 5.78 10.69 -1.54
C ILE A 104 4.64 10.98 -2.50
N ILE A 105 4.89 11.78 -3.54
CA ILE A 105 3.93 12.04 -4.61
C ILE A 105 4.53 11.61 -5.94
N ILE A 106 3.84 10.71 -6.61
CA ILE A 106 4.20 10.16 -7.92
C ILE A 106 3.15 10.58 -8.95
N LEU A 107 3.60 11.04 -10.11
CA LEU A 107 2.75 11.19 -11.29
C LEU A 107 3.09 10.10 -12.29
N ALA A 108 2.10 9.36 -12.75
CA ALA A 108 2.22 8.44 -13.87
C ALA A 108 1.35 8.93 -15.02
N ARG A 109 1.98 9.21 -16.18
CA ARG A 109 1.29 9.80 -17.34
C ARG A 109 0.29 8.85 -18.00
N ASP A 110 0.55 7.54 -17.91
CA ASP A 110 -0.37 6.47 -18.29
C ASP A 110 -0.74 5.69 -17.02
N GLY A 111 -1.84 6.08 -16.40
CA GLY A 111 -2.21 5.57 -15.09
C GLY A 111 -2.64 4.11 -15.10
N VAL A 112 -3.37 3.69 -16.13
CA VAL A 112 -3.82 2.29 -16.28
C VAL A 112 -2.61 1.38 -16.43
N ARG A 113 -1.67 1.73 -17.31
CA ARG A 113 -0.45 0.94 -17.49
C ARG A 113 0.37 0.90 -16.21
N ALA A 114 0.60 2.04 -15.55
CA ALA A 114 1.41 2.11 -14.34
C ALA A 114 0.84 1.22 -13.23
N VAL A 115 -0.46 1.30 -12.96
CA VAL A 115 -1.14 0.44 -11.98
C VAL A 115 -1.00 -1.03 -12.33
N ASN A 116 -1.29 -1.40 -13.58
CA ASN A 116 -1.25 -2.80 -14.04
C ASN A 116 0.16 -3.40 -14.10
N THR A 117 1.22 -2.59 -14.02
CA THR A 117 2.60 -3.11 -13.88
C THR A 117 2.93 -3.61 -12.47
N GLY A 118 2.03 -3.40 -11.51
CA GLY A 118 2.27 -3.70 -10.09
C GLY A 118 3.08 -2.64 -9.34
N LEU A 119 3.36 -1.49 -9.97
CA LEU A 119 4.17 -0.42 -9.38
C LEU A 119 3.57 0.12 -8.07
N PHE A 120 2.24 0.18 -7.99
CA PHE A 120 1.51 0.73 -6.85
C PHE A 120 0.92 -0.35 -5.93
N GLY A 121 1.35 -1.61 -6.08
CA GLY A 121 0.84 -2.75 -5.33
C GLY A 121 0.16 -3.78 -6.23
N THR A 122 -0.59 -4.69 -5.61
CA THR A 122 -1.41 -5.73 -6.27
C THR A 122 -2.73 -5.15 -6.77
N MET A 123 -2.62 -4.06 -7.53
CA MET A 123 -3.74 -3.27 -8.04
C MET A 123 -3.94 -3.57 -9.52
N THR A 124 -5.17 -3.47 -9.97
CA THR A 124 -5.52 -3.66 -11.38
C THR A 124 -6.62 -2.70 -11.77
N VAL A 125 -6.49 -2.12 -12.96
CA VAL A 125 -7.49 -1.27 -13.60
C VAL A 125 -7.83 -1.88 -14.95
N LYS A 126 -9.10 -2.17 -15.19
CA LYS A 126 -9.59 -2.75 -16.45
C LYS A 126 -10.85 -2.07 -16.91
N LYS A 127 -10.98 -1.86 -18.22
CA LYS A 127 -12.23 -1.42 -18.84
C LYS A 127 -13.15 -2.64 -19.01
N GLN A 128 -14.39 -2.52 -18.58
CA GLN A 128 -15.44 -3.52 -18.71
C GLN A 128 -16.12 -3.39 -20.08
N GLU A 129 -16.87 -4.42 -20.48
CA GLU A 129 -17.58 -4.47 -21.78
C GLU A 129 -18.62 -3.36 -21.92
N ASP A 130 -19.24 -2.94 -20.81
CA ASP A 130 -20.21 -1.84 -20.76
C ASP A 130 -19.56 -0.43 -20.76
N GLY A 131 -18.23 -0.37 -20.92
CA GLY A 131 -17.47 0.87 -20.97
C GLY A 131 -17.03 1.43 -19.62
N ARG A 132 -17.50 0.87 -18.49
CA ARG A 132 -17.06 1.26 -17.15
C ARG A 132 -15.64 0.80 -16.86
N THR A 133 -15.01 1.40 -15.87
CA THR A 133 -13.68 1.05 -15.39
C THR A 133 -13.79 0.35 -14.04
N ALA A 134 -13.29 -0.87 -13.96
CA ALA A 134 -13.16 -1.62 -12.72
C ALA A 134 -11.75 -1.47 -12.15
N PHE A 135 -11.66 -1.07 -10.89
CA PHE A 135 -10.47 -1.09 -10.07
C PHE A 135 -10.57 -2.20 -9.04
N THR A 136 -9.51 -2.99 -8.92
CA THR A 136 -9.41 -4.08 -7.96
C THR A 136 -8.08 -4.07 -7.26
N VAL A 137 -8.08 -4.41 -5.97
CA VAL A 137 -6.87 -4.67 -5.19
C VAL A 137 -6.99 -6.04 -4.54
N GLU A 138 -5.92 -6.81 -4.64
CA GLU A 138 -5.76 -8.10 -3.96
C GLU A 138 -4.68 -7.97 -2.88
N PRO A 139 -5.02 -7.52 -1.66
CA PRO A 139 -4.01 -7.32 -0.62
C PRO A 139 -3.21 -8.60 -0.35
N PRO A 140 -1.98 -8.50 0.16
CA PRO A 140 -1.24 -9.66 0.63
C PRO A 140 -2.07 -10.44 1.66
N GLY A 141 -2.21 -11.75 1.48
CA GLY A 141 -3.05 -12.58 2.35
C GLY A 141 -4.56 -12.44 2.12
N HIS A 142 -4.99 -11.83 1.01
CA HIS A 142 -6.41 -11.82 0.63
C HIS A 142 -6.97 -13.24 0.62
N ASN A 143 -8.19 -13.41 1.14
CA ASN A 143 -8.87 -14.70 1.29
C ASN A 143 -8.12 -15.75 2.13
N GLN A 144 -7.01 -15.39 2.79
CA GLN A 144 -6.35 -16.25 3.77
C GLN A 144 -7.03 -16.05 5.12
N ALA A 145 -7.53 -17.13 5.71
CA ALA A 145 -7.98 -17.11 7.10
C ALA A 145 -6.76 -17.11 8.02
N TRP A 146 -6.61 -16.06 8.83
CA TRP A 146 -5.54 -15.97 9.83
C TRP A 146 -5.98 -16.65 11.13
N THR A 147 -5.07 -17.36 11.80
CA THR A 147 -5.37 -17.90 13.13
C THR A 147 -5.45 -16.80 14.17
N LYS A 148 -6.14 -17.05 15.28
CA LYS A 148 -6.20 -16.11 16.41
C LYS A 148 -4.80 -15.78 16.94
N GLU A 149 -3.87 -16.74 17.00
CA GLU A 149 -2.50 -16.47 17.44
C GLU A 149 -1.74 -15.56 16.47
N GLN A 150 -1.93 -15.72 15.16
CA GLN A 150 -1.28 -14.88 14.14
C GLN A 150 -1.77 -13.43 14.25
N VAL A 151 -3.07 -13.25 14.44
CA VAL A 151 -3.69 -11.95 14.71
C VAL A 151 -3.11 -11.32 15.97
N GLU A 152 -3.14 -12.03 17.10
CA GLU A 152 -2.63 -11.51 18.38
C GLU A 152 -1.14 -11.22 18.37
N ARG A 153 -0.36 -11.97 17.57
CA ARG A 153 1.05 -11.66 17.34
C ARG A 153 1.20 -10.37 16.54
N LEU A 154 0.41 -10.19 15.47
CA LEU A 154 0.44 -8.96 14.69
C LEU A 154 0.06 -7.74 15.54
N ARG A 155 -0.99 -7.83 16.37
CA ARG A 155 -1.42 -6.77 17.29
C ARG A 155 -0.32 -6.34 18.26
N ARG A 156 0.34 -7.30 18.89
CA ARG A 156 1.45 -7.02 19.82
C ARG A 156 2.64 -6.37 19.15
N LEU A 157 2.89 -6.73 17.90
CA LEU A 157 3.93 -6.07 17.12
C LEU A 157 3.46 -4.67 16.74
N CYS A 158 2.20 -4.49 16.33
CA CYS A 158 1.66 -3.30 15.70
C CYS A 158 0.39 -2.76 16.40
N PRO A 159 0.50 -2.24 17.63
CA PRO A 159 -0.67 -1.83 18.41
C PRO A 159 -1.48 -0.71 17.74
N ASP A 160 -0.84 0.13 16.91
CA ASP A 160 -1.47 1.25 16.20
C ASP A 160 -1.47 1.06 14.66
N LEU A 161 -1.55 -0.18 14.18
CA LEU A 161 -1.56 -0.45 12.74
C LEU A 161 -2.82 0.15 12.11
N LYS A 162 -2.61 1.11 11.21
CA LYS A 162 -3.67 1.69 10.38
C LYS A 162 -3.22 1.76 8.93
N LEU A 163 -3.98 1.11 8.06
CA LEU A 163 -3.78 1.13 6.63
C LEU A 163 -5.02 1.75 5.98
N THR A 164 -4.83 2.86 5.28
CA THR A 164 -5.90 3.52 4.55
C THR A 164 -5.56 3.54 3.06
N LEU A 165 -6.45 3.01 2.24
CA LEU A 165 -6.41 3.15 0.79
C LEU A 165 -7.54 4.06 0.35
N THR A 166 -7.23 5.12 -0.39
CA THR A 166 -8.22 6.01 -1.01
C THR A 166 -8.07 5.99 -2.52
N VAL A 167 -9.18 5.90 -3.23
CA VAL A 167 -9.23 6.04 -4.70
C VAL A 167 -10.15 7.19 -5.05
N VAL A 168 -9.66 8.08 -5.90
CA VAL A 168 -10.43 9.15 -6.53
C VAL A 168 -10.54 8.84 -8.02
N ALA A 169 -11.75 8.54 -8.47
CA ALA A 169 -12.10 8.27 -9.85
C ALA A 169 -12.27 9.58 -10.66
N PRO A 170 -12.10 9.55 -11.99
CA PRO A 170 -12.35 10.70 -12.87
C PRO A 170 -13.85 10.97 -13.12
N THR A 171 -14.71 9.99 -12.80
CA THR A 171 -16.17 9.95 -12.94
C THR A 171 -16.81 9.38 -11.67
N ASP A 172 -18.14 9.41 -11.58
CA ASP A 172 -18.87 8.93 -10.40
C ASP A 172 -18.63 7.44 -10.14
N ILE A 173 -18.41 7.09 -8.87
CA ILE A 173 -18.34 5.69 -8.45
C ILE A 173 -19.74 5.10 -8.49
N VAL A 174 -19.91 4.07 -9.30
CA VAL A 174 -21.18 3.36 -9.49
C VAL A 174 -21.36 2.24 -8.46
N THR A 175 -20.28 1.52 -8.16
CA THR A 175 -20.29 0.44 -7.16
C THR A 175 -18.96 0.37 -6.42
N SER A 176 -19.00 0.05 -5.13
CA SER A 176 -17.82 -0.26 -4.34
C SER A 176 -18.14 -1.11 -3.12
N ASN A 177 -17.12 -1.77 -2.57
CA ASN A 177 -17.16 -2.39 -1.23
C ASN A 177 -16.35 -1.60 -0.19
N GLY A 178 -15.95 -0.36 -0.49
CA GLY A 178 -15.36 0.57 0.47
C GLY A 178 -16.34 1.66 0.88
N ASP A 179 -15.91 2.51 1.81
CA ASP A 179 -16.67 3.66 2.26
C ASP A 179 -16.64 4.76 1.20
N GLN A 180 -17.81 5.08 0.63
CA GLN A 180 -17.93 6.16 -0.33
C GLN A 180 -18.00 7.50 0.40
N THR A 181 -16.88 8.21 0.44
CA THR A 181 -16.73 9.51 1.13
C THR A 181 -17.05 10.71 0.24
N GLY A 182 -17.30 10.47 -1.06
CA GLY A 182 -17.79 11.46 -2.02
C GLY A 182 -18.20 10.79 -3.35
N ALA A 183 -18.79 11.55 -4.28
CA ALA A 183 -19.27 11.01 -5.56
C ALA A 183 -18.19 10.27 -6.36
N HIS A 184 -16.94 10.77 -6.30
CA HIS A 184 -15.78 10.20 -6.99
C HIS A 184 -14.80 9.48 -6.06
N THR A 185 -15.07 9.40 -4.76
CA THR A 185 -14.06 8.97 -3.78
C THR A 185 -14.54 7.78 -2.96
N VAL A 186 -13.69 6.78 -2.88
CA VAL A 186 -13.86 5.61 -2.02
C VAL A 186 -12.63 5.43 -1.14
N THR A 187 -12.86 5.01 0.10
CA THR A 187 -11.83 4.73 1.07
C THR A 187 -12.02 3.34 1.68
N TRP A 188 -10.93 2.61 1.86
CA TRP A 188 -10.87 1.40 2.68
C TRP A 188 -9.91 1.66 3.83
N THR A 189 -10.35 1.43 5.06
CA THR A 189 -9.52 1.55 6.25
C THR A 189 -9.44 0.22 6.97
N PHE A 190 -8.23 -0.27 7.17
CA PHE A 190 -7.92 -1.42 7.99
C PHE A 190 -7.18 -0.91 9.23
N ALA A 191 -7.88 -0.88 10.34
CA ALA A 191 -7.31 -0.54 11.63
C ALA A 191 -7.66 -1.65 12.62
N ASP A 192 -6.74 -1.99 13.53
CA ASP A 192 -7.12 -2.79 14.68
C ASP A 192 -7.86 -1.87 15.67
N ASP A 193 -9.15 -2.12 15.87
CA ASP A 193 -10.02 -1.35 16.77
C ASP A 193 -10.09 -1.97 18.18
N GLY A 194 -9.30 -3.03 18.43
CA GLY A 194 -9.27 -3.75 19.70
C GLY A 194 -10.47 -4.67 19.93
N VAL A 195 -11.35 -4.87 18.94
CA VAL A 195 -12.56 -5.70 19.06
C VAL A 195 -12.36 -7.06 18.36
N ALA A 196 -13.17 -8.06 18.73
CA ALA A 196 -13.09 -9.44 18.21
C ALA A 196 -13.43 -9.57 16.70
N HIS A 197 -14.01 -8.54 16.09
CA HIS A 197 -14.25 -8.47 14.65
C HIS A 197 -13.05 -7.89 13.92
N ASN A 198 -12.01 -8.70 13.81
CA ASN A 198 -10.75 -8.27 13.22
C ASN A 198 -10.88 -8.09 11.69
N PRO A 199 -10.68 -6.88 11.12
CA PRO A 199 -10.65 -6.67 9.67
C PRO A 199 -9.51 -7.41 8.96
N PHE A 200 -8.52 -7.91 9.71
CA PHE A 200 -7.45 -8.78 9.21
C PHE A 200 -7.79 -10.29 9.27
N ALA A 201 -8.97 -10.69 9.76
CA ALA A 201 -9.34 -12.11 9.81
C ALA A 201 -9.51 -12.73 8.41
N ILE A 202 -10.12 -11.96 7.50
CA ILE A 202 -10.14 -12.21 6.05
C ILE A 202 -10.12 -10.84 5.39
N ILE A 203 -9.01 -10.49 4.73
CA ILE A 203 -8.94 -9.27 3.94
C ILE A 203 -9.61 -9.56 2.58
N PRO A 204 -10.74 -8.90 2.23
CA PRO A 204 -11.39 -9.14 0.95
C PRO A 204 -10.62 -8.45 -0.18
N THR A 205 -10.91 -8.86 -1.42
CA THR A 205 -10.56 -8.06 -2.60
C THR A 205 -11.26 -6.71 -2.52
N LEU A 206 -10.52 -5.61 -2.62
CA LEU A 206 -11.08 -4.25 -2.66
C LEU A 206 -11.52 -3.93 -4.08
N LYS A 207 -12.70 -3.33 -4.24
CA LYS A 207 -13.30 -3.12 -5.56
C LYS A 207 -14.03 -1.79 -5.65
N ALA A 208 -13.80 -1.07 -6.75
CA ALA A 208 -14.59 0.08 -7.14
C ALA A 208 -14.80 0.10 -8.64
N THR A 209 -15.95 0.59 -9.09
CA THR A 209 -16.30 0.72 -10.51
C THR A 209 -16.79 2.14 -10.78
N TRP A 210 -16.33 2.77 -11.87
CA TRP A 210 -16.72 4.13 -12.29
C TRP A 210 -16.78 4.28 -13.82
#